data_AF-A0A7I7QH22-F1
#
_entry.id   AF-A0A7I7QH22-F1
#
_cell.length_a   1.000
_cell.length_b   1.000
_cell.length_c   1.000
_cell.angle_alpha   90.00
_cell.angle_beta   90.00
_cell.angle_gamma   90.00
#
_symmetry.space_group_name_H-M   'P 1'
#
loop_
_entity.id
_entity.type
_entity.pdbx_description
1 polymer ?
#
loop_
_entity_poly.entity_id
_entity_poly.type
_entity_poly.pdbx_seq_one_letter_code
_entity_poly.pdbx_strand_id
1 'polypeptide(L)' 'MTGDEPMTGPQRSYLHTLAQEANRDLPDDLTKAQASELIDELQQATGRGTD' A
#
# COMPACT_ATOMS: atom_id res chain seq x y z
N MET A 1 -10.93 15.93 2.82
CA MET A 1 -9.63 16.15 2.17
C MET A 1 -8.55 15.75 3.15
N THR A 2 -7.99 14.56 2.99
CA THR A 2 -6.88 14.00 3.81
C THR A 2 -5.93 13.18 2.93
N GLY A 3 -6.09 13.26 1.60
CA GLY A 3 -5.37 12.39 0.66
C GLY A 3 -3.88 12.72 0.56
N ASP A 4 -3.51 13.99 0.75
CA ASP A 4 -2.12 14.47 0.67
C ASP A 4 -1.35 14.37 2.01
N GLU A 5 -2.00 13.90 3.07
CA GLU A 5 -1.33 13.63 4.34
C GLU A 5 -0.29 12.51 4.15
N PRO A 6 0.79 12.44 4.94
CA PRO A 6 1.67 11.28 4.94
C PRO A 6 0.88 9.99 5.20
N MET A 7 1.32 8.88 4.61
CA MET A 7 0.71 7.58 4.91
C MET A 7 0.72 7.31 6.42
N THR A 8 -0.36 6.70 6.91
CA THR A 8 -0.45 6.30 8.31
C THR A 8 0.52 5.15 8.62
N GLY A 9 0.89 4.99 9.90
CA GLY A 9 1.71 3.85 10.34
C GLY A 9 1.15 2.49 9.89
N PRO A 10 -0.15 2.20 10.08
CA PRO A 10 -0.77 0.98 9.58
C PRO A 10 -0.66 0.78 8.06
N GLN A 11 -0.86 1.84 7.26
CA GLN A 11 -0.69 1.76 5.81
C GLN A 11 0.75 1.39 5.43
N ARG A 12 1.75 2.01 6.08
CA ARG A 12 3.17 1.71 5.85
C ARG A 12 3.50 0.24 6.17
N SER A 13 3.08 -0.24 7.35
CA SER A 13 3.34 -1.63 7.75
C SER A 13 2.69 -2.63 6.81
N TYR A 14 1.47 -2.36 6.36
CA TYR A 14 0.76 -3.28 5.48
C TYR A 14 1.32 -3.28 4.05
N LEU A 15 1.67 -2.10 3.51
CA LEU A 15 2.36 -1.99 2.24
C LEU A 15 3.66 -2.80 2.22
N HIS A 16 4.49 -2.72 3.27
CA HIS A 16 5.73 -3.50 3.34
C HIS A 16 5.49 -5.01 3.22
N THR A 17 4.46 -5.54 3.90
CA THR A 17 4.09 -6.95 3.79
C THR A 17 3.68 -7.31 2.36
N LEU A 18 2.79 -6.52 1.76
CA LEU A 18 2.30 -6.77 0.40
C LEU A 18 3.41 -6.64 -0.66
N ALA A 19 4.29 -5.66 -0.50
CA ALA A 19 5.42 -5.43 -1.39
C ALA A 19 6.44 -6.58 -1.32
N GLN A 20 6.72 -7.08 -0.11
CA GLN A 20 7.57 -8.26 0.07
C GLN A 20 7.00 -9.49 -0.63
N GLU A 21 5.70 -9.73 -0.51
CA GLU A 21 5.03 -10.87 -1.15
C GLU A 21 4.94 -10.74 -2.66
N ALA A 22 4.74 -9.52 -3.17
CA ALA A 22 4.78 -9.20 -4.59
C ALA A 22 6.20 -9.12 -5.16
N ASN A 23 7.25 -9.23 -4.31
CA ASN A 23 8.65 -8.96 -4.66
C ASN A 23 8.83 -7.62 -5.40
N ARG A 24 8.25 -6.55 -4.83
CA ARG A 24 8.29 -5.18 -5.35
C ARG A 24 8.88 -4.21 -4.33
N ASP A 25 9.55 -3.18 -4.83
CA ASP A 25 9.97 -2.04 -4.03
C ASP A 25 8.84 -1.02 -3.86
N LEU A 26 8.87 -0.28 -2.76
CA LEU A 26 7.93 0.78 -2.45
C LEU A 26 8.59 2.16 -2.56
N PRO A 27 7.86 3.18 -3.03
CA PRO A 27 8.28 4.56 -2.86
C PRO A 27 8.29 4.97 -1.38
N ASP A 28 9.28 5.74 -0.96
CA ASP A 28 9.46 6.12 0.46
C ASP A 28 8.42 7.16 0.95
N ASP A 29 7.98 8.03 0.04
CA ASP A 29 7.19 9.23 0.32
C ASP A 29 5.75 9.15 -0.24
N LEU A 30 5.05 8.05 0.03
CA LEU A 30 3.64 7.95 -0.34
C LEU A 30 2.76 8.80 0.59
N THR A 31 1.84 9.53 -0.01
CA THR A 31 0.71 10.10 0.72
C THR A 31 -0.26 9.00 1.16
N LYS A 32 -1.16 9.33 2.07
CA LYS A 32 -2.22 8.44 2.55
C LYS A 32 -3.12 7.95 1.41
N ALA A 33 -3.45 8.81 0.45
CA ALA A 33 -4.24 8.40 -0.71
C ALA A 33 -3.46 7.43 -1.60
N GLN A 34 -2.22 7.76 -1.94
CA GLN A 34 -1.37 6.90 -2.76
C GLN A 34 -1.11 5.54 -2.10
N ALA A 35 -0.94 5.53 -0.77
CA ALA A 35 -0.77 4.30 -0.02
C ALA A 35 -2.03 3.41 -0.07
N SER A 36 -3.23 4.01 -0.01
CA SER A 36 -4.48 3.27 -0.19
C SER A 36 -4.60 2.67 -1.60
N GLU A 37 -4.31 3.44 -2.64
CA GLU A 37 -4.35 2.95 -4.04
C GLU A 37 -3.36 1.80 -4.27
N LEU A 38 -2.14 1.92 -3.73
CA LEU A 38 -1.12 0.89 -3.87
C LEU A 38 -1.43 -0.38 -3.04
N ILE A 39 -2.11 -0.25 -1.90
CA ILE A 39 -2.63 -1.41 -1.15
C ILE A 39 -3.60 -2.21 -2.02
N ASP A 40 -4.56 -1.53 -2.65
CA ASP A 40 -5.56 -2.19 -3.50
C ASP A 40 -4.89 -2.90 -4.69
N GLU A 41 -3.92 -2.25 -5.34
CA GLU A 41 -3.13 -2.84 -6.43
C GLU A 41 -2.37 -4.10 -5.98
N LEU A 42 -1.65 -4.01 -4.86
CA LEU A 42 -0.82 -5.12 -4.39
C LEU A 42 -1.67 -6.26 -3.81
N GLN A 43 -2.81 -5.99 -3.18
CA GLN A 43 -3.75 -7.03 -2.75
C GLN A 43 -4.26 -7.85 -3.94
N GLN A 44 -4.58 -7.20 -5.06
CA GLN A 44 -4.98 -7.91 -6.29
C GLN A 44 -3.83 -8.73 -6.85
N ALA A 45 -2.61 -8.16 -6.91
CA ALA A 45 -1.42 -8.84 -7.41
C ALA A 45 -1.02 -10.07 -6.56
N THR A 46 -1.26 -10.01 -5.25
CA THR A 46 -0.93 -11.09 -4.29
C THR A 46 -2.09 -12.07 -4.05
N GLY A 47 -3.26 -11.85 -4.67
CA GLY A 47 -4.44 -12.72 -4.51
C GLY A 47 -5.13 -12.60 -3.14
N ARG A 48 -5.05 -11.44 -2.49
CA ARG A 48 -5.62 -11.16 -1.16
C ARG A 48 -6.92 -10.35 -1.15
N GLY A 49 -7.46 -10.00 -2.32
CA GLY A 49 -8.66 -9.18 -2.49
C GLY A 49 -9.83 -9.88 -3.20
N THR A 50 -9.84 -11.20 -3.24
CA THR A 50 -10.90 -12.00 -3.87
C THR A 50 -11.79 -12.64 -2.81
N ASP A 51 -12.86 -11.92 -2.43
CA ASP A 51 -14.11 -12.47 -1.87
C ASP A 51 -15.28 -11.55 -2.28
#